data_AF-A0A8X7UCC7-F1
#
_entry.id   AF-A0A8X7UCC7-F1
#
_cell.length_a   1.000
_cell.length_b   1.000
_cell.length_c   1.000
_cell.angle_alpha   90.00
_cell.angle_beta   90.00
_cell.angle_gamma   90.00
#
_symmetry.space_group_name_H-M   'P 1'
#
loop_
_entity.id
_entity.type
_entity.pdbx_description
1 polymer ?
#
loop_
_entity_poly.entity_id
_entity_poly.type
_entity_poly.pdbx_seq_one_letter_code
_entity_poly.pdbx_strand_id
1 'polypeptide(L)'
;MLNIYKMYSEFLSSNIPYGGQYASVVKLLRSAKREILKLIKTFLEKDEKKPHIGKHFVPPLMDAVLADYARNFPDARESEVLSLFAAIINQYKVAMKDEVPRIFESVFLCTLEMITKNFEDYPEHRLKFFSLLRAIATYCFPALLQLTSEQLKLVMDSVIWAVRHTERNIAGTGIKLLLVFLNNFKKSDFCNQFHQTYFMQIEQEIIAVLTDTFHKPEFEWHVMVLQRLFSLVESGSLTEPLWDASTVPHQYPNNADYVCECTIKLLSSAFPNIMENKDLYGEEAAAKLLRERQRMLLVLGLIAPKMTDS
;
A
#
# COMPACT_ATOMS: atom_id res chain seq x y z
N MET A 1 -30.48 -4.08 -14.44
CA MET A 1 -29.19 -4.71 -14.06
C MET A 1 -29.06 -4.90 -12.55
N LEU A 2 -29.15 -3.85 -11.71
CA LEU A 2 -29.02 -4.00 -10.25
C LEU A 2 -30.03 -4.97 -9.62
N ASN A 3 -31.29 -4.96 -10.06
CA ASN A 3 -32.29 -5.93 -9.59
C ASN A 3 -31.93 -7.38 -9.95
N ILE A 4 -31.33 -7.60 -11.13
CA ILE A 4 -30.86 -8.92 -11.56
C ILE A 4 -29.67 -9.35 -10.68
N TYR A 5 -28.73 -8.44 -10.41
CA TYR A 5 -27.61 -8.68 -9.51
C TYR A 5 -28.10 -9.08 -8.11
N LYS A 6 -29.08 -8.36 -7.54
CA LYS A 6 -29.67 -8.67 -6.22
C LYS A 6 -30.33 -10.05 -6.20
N MET A 7 -31.19 -10.34 -7.18
CA MET A 7 -31.84 -11.66 -7.31
C MET A 7 -30.82 -12.80 -7.39
N TYR A 8 -29.75 -12.64 -8.18
CA TYR A 8 -28.70 -13.65 -8.28
C TYR A 8 -27.91 -13.79 -6.97
N SER A 9 -27.70 -12.69 -6.27
CA SER A 9 -27.03 -12.68 -4.96
C SER A 9 -27.82 -13.46 -3.92
N GLU A 10 -29.12 -13.21 -3.81
CA GLU A 10 -30.03 -13.92 -2.92
C GLU A 10 -30.04 -15.43 -3.23
N PHE A 11 -30.14 -15.79 -4.52
CA PHE A 11 -30.07 -17.20 -4.93
C PHE A 11 -28.74 -17.85 -4.52
N LEU A 12 -27.61 -17.16 -4.73
CA LEU A 12 -26.30 -17.69 -4.37
C LEU A 12 -26.17 -17.89 -2.86
N SER A 13 -26.53 -16.89 -2.06
CA SER A 13 -26.44 -16.98 -0.59
C SER A 13 -27.29 -18.13 -0.02
N SER A 14 -28.45 -18.42 -0.63
CA SER A 14 -29.32 -19.54 -0.20
C SER A 14 -28.84 -20.92 -0.64
N ASN A 15 -28.04 -21.05 -1.72
CA ASN A 15 -27.75 -22.37 -2.32
C ASN A 15 -26.29 -22.82 -2.21
N ILE A 16 -25.35 -21.91 -1.92
CA ILE A 16 -23.93 -22.26 -1.71
C ILE A 16 -23.71 -23.27 -0.56
N PRO A 17 -24.41 -23.17 0.59
CA PRO A 17 -24.18 -24.09 1.71
C PRO A 17 -24.56 -25.56 1.44
N TYR A 18 -25.41 -25.83 0.45
CA TYR A 18 -26.01 -27.15 0.25
C TYR A 18 -25.22 -28.08 -0.68
N GLY A 19 -24.24 -27.55 -1.45
CA GLY A 19 -23.31 -28.32 -2.27
C GLY A 19 -23.94 -29.21 -3.38
N GLY A 20 -23.13 -29.69 -4.32
CA GLY A 20 -23.50 -30.79 -5.23
C GLY A 20 -24.44 -30.44 -6.40
N GLN A 21 -25.73 -30.18 -6.16
CA GLN A 21 -26.75 -30.11 -7.23
C GLN A 21 -26.72 -28.79 -8.02
N TYR A 22 -26.39 -27.68 -7.37
CA TYR A 22 -26.45 -26.34 -7.98
C TYR A 22 -25.08 -25.78 -8.39
N ALA A 23 -24.01 -26.58 -8.34
CA ALA A 23 -22.65 -26.09 -8.58
C ALA A 23 -22.48 -25.41 -9.96
N SER A 24 -23.08 -25.96 -11.01
CA SER A 24 -23.07 -25.39 -12.36
C SER A 24 -23.84 -24.06 -12.43
N VAL A 25 -25.01 -23.99 -11.81
CA VAL A 25 -25.86 -22.80 -11.74
C VAL A 25 -25.17 -21.70 -10.96
N VAL A 26 -24.56 -22.03 -9.81
CA VAL A 26 -23.77 -21.10 -8.99
C VAL A 26 -22.64 -20.48 -9.81
N LYS A 27 -21.88 -21.28 -10.56
CA LYS A 27 -20.80 -20.77 -11.43
C LYS A 27 -21.33 -19.80 -12.50
N LEU A 28 -22.46 -20.13 -13.14
CA LEU A 28 -23.08 -19.27 -14.16
C LEU A 28 -23.58 -17.95 -13.56
N LEU A 29 -24.28 -17.98 -12.44
CA LEU A 29 -24.81 -16.77 -11.79
C LEU A 29 -23.69 -15.86 -11.29
N ARG A 30 -22.60 -16.43 -10.77
CA ARG A 30 -21.40 -15.66 -10.41
C ARG A 30 -20.76 -15.00 -11.63
N SER A 31 -20.63 -15.72 -12.74
CA SER A 31 -20.14 -15.14 -14.00
C SER A 31 -21.06 -14.00 -14.48
N ALA A 32 -22.37 -14.16 -14.37
CA ALA A 32 -23.32 -13.10 -14.75
C ALA A 32 -23.19 -11.87 -13.84
N LYS A 33 -23.06 -12.05 -12.51
CA LYS A 33 -22.78 -10.96 -11.57
C LYS A 33 -21.50 -10.21 -11.95
N ARG A 34 -20.43 -10.94 -12.28
CA ARG A 34 -19.15 -10.38 -12.72
C ARG A 34 -19.29 -9.51 -13.97
N GLU A 35 -19.97 -10.01 -15.00
CA GLU A 35 -20.15 -9.25 -16.24
C GLU A 35 -21.07 -8.03 -16.06
N ILE A 36 -22.08 -8.10 -15.18
CA ILE A 36 -22.86 -6.92 -14.77
C ILE A 36 -21.96 -5.86 -14.13
N LEU A 37 -21.08 -6.25 -13.20
CA LEU A 37 -20.14 -5.32 -12.55
C LEU A 37 -19.17 -4.69 -13.55
N LYS A 38 -18.63 -5.48 -14.49
CA LYS A 38 -17.74 -4.97 -15.55
C LYS A 38 -18.46 -3.99 -16.47
N LEU A 39 -19.69 -4.29 -16.89
CA LEU A 39 -20.47 -3.40 -17.75
C LEU A 39 -20.77 -2.07 -17.04
N ILE A 40 -21.17 -2.11 -15.76
CA ILE A 40 -21.38 -0.91 -14.95
C ILE A 40 -20.08 -0.14 -14.80
N LYS A 41 -18.97 -0.81 -14.50
CA LYS A 41 -17.64 -0.20 -14.42
C LYS A 41 -17.29 0.54 -15.72
N THR A 42 -17.37 -0.14 -16.86
CA THR A 42 -17.06 0.45 -18.17
C THR A 42 -17.96 1.64 -18.49
N PHE A 43 -19.25 1.57 -18.16
CA PHE A 43 -20.17 2.70 -18.32
C PHE A 43 -19.72 3.91 -17.49
N LEU A 44 -19.39 3.71 -16.21
CA LEU A 44 -18.97 4.80 -15.31
C LEU A 44 -17.59 5.37 -15.68
N GLU A 45 -16.66 4.55 -16.18
CA GLU A 45 -15.35 5.00 -16.67
C GLU A 45 -15.43 5.82 -17.95
N LYS A 46 -16.47 5.61 -18.79
CA LYS A 46 -16.66 6.31 -20.07
C LYS A 46 -17.56 7.52 -19.99
N ASP A 47 -18.07 7.86 -18.80
CA ASP A 47 -18.89 9.06 -18.58
C ASP A 47 -18.02 10.34 -18.52
N GLU A 48 -17.29 10.62 -19.59
CA GLU A 48 -16.45 11.83 -19.73
C GLU A 48 -17.30 13.09 -19.95
N LYS A 49 -18.52 12.93 -20.46
CA LYS A 49 -19.34 14.06 -20.93
C LYS A 49 -20.33 14.59 -19.89
N LYS A 50 -20.72 13.80 -18.87
CA LYS A 50 -21.71 14.22 -17.86
C LYS A 50 -21.47 13.59 -16.48
N PRO A 51 -20.36 13.90 -15.78
CA PRO A 51 -19.96 13.27 -14.52
C PRO A 51 -21.00 13.32 -13.39
N HIS A 52 -21.94 14.25 -13.42
CA HIS A 52 -23.05 14.31 -12.46
C HIS A 52 -24.04 13.15 -12.61
N ILE A 53 -24.28 12.66 -13.84
CA ILE A 53 -25.24 11.59 -14.10
C ILE A 53 -24.72 10.27 -13.56
N GLY A 54 -23.45 9.93 -13.85
CA GLY A 54 -22.81 8.74 -13.31
C GLY A 54 -22.80 8.70 -11.77
N LYS A 55 -22.63 9.84 -11.10
CA LYS A 55 -22.66 9.92 -9.62
C LYS A 55 -24.02 9.52 -9.03
N HIS A 56 -25.14 9.84 -9.68
CA HIS A 56 -26.47 9.45 -9.20
C HIS A 56 -26.69 7.92 -9.17
N PHE A 57 -25.92 7.16 -9.94
CA PHE A 57 -25.98 5.69 -9.91
C PHE A 57 -25.17 5.06 -8.76
N VAL A 58 -24.27 5.82 -8.12
CA VAL A 58 -23.35 5.28 -7.11
C VAL A 58 -24.08 4.83 -5.83
N PRO A 59 -24.97 5.63 -5.22
CA PRO A 59 -25.69 5.19 -4.02
C PRO A 59 -26.51 3.89 -4.21
N PRO A 60 -27.40 3.76 -5.23
CA PRO A 60 -28.17 2.52 -5.40
C PRO A 60 -27.29 1.32 -5.79
N LEU A 61 -26.15 1.56 -6.44
CA LEU A 61 -25.14 0.53 -6.70
C LEU A 61 -24.52 0.05 -5.39
N MET A 62 -24.05 0.96 -4.54
CA MET A 62 -23.47 0.64 -3.22
C MET A 62 -24.42 -0.20 -2.37
N ASP A 63 -25.70 0.18 -2.31
CA ASP A 63 -26.74 -0.57 -1.59
C ASP A 63 -26.89 -2.01 -2.11
N ALA A 64 -26.69 -2.23 -3.40
CA ALA A 64 -26.83 -3.55 -4.01
C ALA A 64 -25.60 -4.44 -3.81
N VAL A 65 -24.39 -3.88 -3.79
CA VAL A 65 -23.15 -4.66 -3.91
C VAL A 65 -22.35 -4.77 -2.61
N LEU A 66 -22.35 -3.74 -1.76
CA LEU A 66 -21.45 -3.70 -0.60
C LEU A 66 -21.86 -4.70 0.49
N ALA A 67 -23.15 -4.69 0.87
CA ALA A 67 -23.67 -5.62 1.86
C ALA A 67 -23.69 -7.07 1.36
N ASP A 68 -23.81 -7.28 0.05
CA ASP A 68 -23.66 -8.58 -0.59
C ASP A 68 -22.22 -9.09 -0.50
N TYR A 69 -21.23 -8.24 -0.83
CA TYR A 69 -19.81 -8.60 -0.73
C TYR A 69 -19.40 -8.92 0.72
N ALA A 70 -19.76 -8.06 1.68
CA ALA A 70 -19.37 -8.22 3.07
C ALA A 70 -19.88 -9.53 3.70
N ARG A 71 -21.16 -9.86 3.46
CA ARG A 71 -21.84 -11.01 4.09
C ARG A 71 -21.58 -12.35 3.40
N ASN A 72 -21.11 -12.35 2.16
CA ASN A 72 -20.84 -13.59 1.43
C ASN A 72 -19.57 -14.28 1.93
N PHE A 73 -19.52 -15.60 1.72
CA PHE A 73 -18.33 -16.42 1.96
C PHE A 73 -17.16 -15.98 1.07
N PRO A 74 -15.89 -16.18 1.49
CA PRO A 74 -14.70 -15.84 0.71
C PRO A 74 -14.76 -16.22 -0.76
N ASP A 75 -15.12 -17.47 -1.06
CA ASP A 75 -15.17 -17.97 -2.42
C ASP A 75 -16.28 -17.35 -3.26
N ALA A 76 -17.31 -16.77 -2.65
CA ALA A 76 -18.46 -16.17 -3.32
C ALA A 76 -18.31 -14.64 -3.50
N ARG A 77 -17.29 -14.03 -2.90
CA ARG A 77 -16.98 -12.61 -3.07
C ARG A 77 -16.40 -12.36 -4.46
N GLU A 78 -17.05 -11.53 -5.25
CA GLU A 78 -16.55 -11.17 -6.59
C GLU A 78 -15.52 -10.03 -6.48
N SER A 79 -14.29 -10.29 -6.92
CA SER A 79 -13.19 -9.31 -6.86
C SER A 79 -13.47 -8.05 -7.69
N GLU A 80 -14.32 -8.16 -8.71
CA GLU A 80 -14.83 -7.06 -9.54
C GLU A 80 -15.51 -5.96 -8.73
N VAL A 81 -16.06 -6.26 -7.54
CA VAL A 81 -16.58 -5.23 -6.63
C VAL A 81 -15.47 -4.25 -6.23
N LEU A 82 -14.28 -4.77 -5.87
CA LEU A 82 -13.12 -3.95 -5.51
C LEU A 82 -12.65 -3.10 -6.70
N SER A 83 -12.59 -3.71 -7.90
CA SER A 83 -12.18 -3.01 -9.12
C SER A 83 -13.18 -1.92 -9.54
N LEU A 84 -14.48 -2.16 -9.35
CA LEU A 84 -15.54 -1.19 -9.63
C LEU A 84 -15.40 0.02 -8.72
N PHE A 85 -15.22 -0.16 -7.41
CA PHE A 85 -15.04 0.99 -6.51
C PHE A 85 -13.71 1.72 -6.71
N ALA A 86 -12.64 1.02 -7.09
CA ALA A 86 -11.41 1.68 -7.49
C ALA A 86 -11.64 2.60 -8.70
N ALA A 87 -12.37 2.12 -9.72
CA ALA A 87 -12.72 2.91 -10.91
C ALA A 87 -13.63 4.11 -10.58
N ILE A 88 -14.65 3.91 -9.74
CA ILE A 88 -15.55 4.98 -9.28
C ILE A 88 -14.76 6.07 -8.55
N ILE A 89 -13.85 5.70 -7.65
CA ILE A 89 -13.01 6.67 -6.93
C ILE A 89 -12.03 7.38 -7.86
N ASN A 90 -11.42 6.67 -8.83
CA ASN A 90 -10.57 7.32 -9.84
C ASN A 90 -11.35 8.33 -10.69
N GLN A 91 -12.61 8.02 -11.02
CA GLN A 91 -13.47 8.86 -11.84
C GLN A 91 -13.94 10.12 -11.09
N TYR A 92 -14.50 9.95 -9.91
CA TYR A 92 -15.14 11.05 -9.16
C TYR A 92 -14.22 11.69 -8.10
N LYS A 93 -13.06 11.10 -7.85
CA LYS A 93 -12.00 11.60 -6.97
C LYS A 93 -12.54 12.00 -5.59
N VAL A 94 -12.19 13.19 -5.11
CA VAL A 94 -12.58 13.72 -3.80
C VAL A 94 -14.11 13.75 -3.58
N ALA A 95 -14.91 13.74 -4.65
CA ALA A 95 -16.37 13.72 -4.54
C ALA A 95 -16.91 12.40 -3.97
N MET A 96 -16.07 11.37 -3.84
CA MET A 96 -16.36 10.08 -3.17
C MET A 96 -15.95 10.05 -1.70
N LYS A 97 -15.30 11.10 -1.17
CA LYS A 97 -14.75 11.12 0.19
C LYS A 97 -15.76 10.64 1.24
N ASP A 98 -16.99 11.13 1.18
CA ASP A 98 -18.02 10.83 2.19
C ASP A 98 -18.58 9.40 2.06
N GLU A 99 -18.39 8.74 0.92
CA GLU A 99 -18.80 7.36 0.67
C GLU A 99 -17.70 6.34 1.04
N VAL A 100 -16.44 6.79 1.14
CA VAL A 100 -15.29 5.92 1.43
C VAL A 100 -15.45 5.13 2.73
N PRO A 101 -15.90 5.70 3.86
CA PRO A 101 -16.07 4.93 5.10
C PRO A 101 -16.96 3.70 4.91
N ARG A 102 -18.08 3.86 4.19
CA ARG A 102 -19.02 2.77 3.91
C ARG A 102 -18.41 1.70 2.99
N ILE A 103 -17.66 2.11 1.97
CA ILE A 103 -16.92 1.18 1.09
C ILE A 103 -15.91 0.40 1.93
N PHE A 104 -15.10 1.11 2.72
CA PHE A 104 -14.00 0.56 3.51
C PHE A 104 -14.52 -0.46 4.54
N GLU A 105 -15.55 -0.11 5.31
CA GLU A 105 -16.19 -1.02 6.28
C GLU A 105 -16.68 -2.32 5.64
N SER A 106 -17.24 -2.23 4.43
CA SER A 106 -17.83 -3.37 3.74
C SER A 106 -16.80 -4.32 3.12
N VAL A 107 -15.63 -3.82 2.72
CA VAL A 107 -14.67 -4.59 1.91
C VAL A 107 -13.30 -4.78 2.54
N PHE A 108 -12.89 -3.96 3.51
CA PHE A 108 -11.50 -3.93 3.96
C PHE A 108 -11.11 -5.20 4.72
N LEU A 109 -11.64 -5.38 5.95
CA LEU A 109 -11.27 -6.48 6.84
C LEU A 109 -11.55 -7.84 6.20
N CYS A 110 -12.75 -7.99 5.65
CA CYS A 110 -13.20 -9.25 5.09
C CYS A 110 -12.36 -9.68 3.87
N THR A 111 -11.81 -8.74 3.10
CA THR A 111 -10.87 -9.06 2.00
C THR A 111 -9.46 -9.27 2.53
N LEU A 112 -9.02 -8.46 3.50
CA LEU A 112 -7.69 -8.59 4.10
C LEU A 112 -7.49 -9.99 4.67
N GLU A 113 -8.46 -10.50 5.43
CA GLU A 113 -8.47 -11.87 5.97
C GLU A 113 -8.44 -12.96 4.91
N MET A 114 -8.91 -12.69 3.68
CA MET A 114 -8.82 -13.66 2.59
C MET A 114 -7.42 -13.70 2.01
N ILE A 115 -6.85 -12.51 1.76
CA ILE A 115 -5.68 -12.39 0.90
C ILE A 115 -4.35 -12.60 1.62
N THR A 116 -4.31 -12.46 2.94
CA THR A 116 -3.09 -12.58 3.76
C THR A 116 -2.87 -13.98 4.36
N LYS A 117 -3.79 -14.93 4.16
CA LYS A 117 -3.66 -16.30 4.68
C LYS A 117 -2.48 -17.06 4.09
N ASN A 118 -2.21 -16.85 2.81
CA ASN A 118 -1.10 -17.42 2.07
C ASN A 118 -0.77 -16.50 0.87
N PHE A 119 0.17 -16.91 0.02
CA PHE A 119 0.61 -16.15 -1.17
C PHE A 119 0.00 -16.67 -2.49
N GLU A 120 -0.88 -17.68 -2.46
CA GLU A 120 -1.39 -18.36 -3.66
C GLU A 120 -2.86 -18.04 -3.94
N ASP A 121 -3.71 -18.03 -2.92
CA ASP A 121 -5.16 -17.88 -3.08
C ASP A 121 -5.63 -16.47 -3.43
N TYR A 122 -6.74 -16.35 -4.15
CA TYR A 122 -7.38 -15.06 -4.47
C TYR A 122 -6.43 -13.99 -5.09
N PRO A 123 -5.61 -14.32 -6.11
CA PRO A 123 -4.66 -13.37 -6.70
C PRO A 123 -5.36 -12.14 -7.32
N GLU A 124 -6.56 -12.32 -7.88
CA GLU A 124 -7.35 -11.20 -8.40
C GLU A 124 -7.82 -10.26 -7.28
N HIS A 125 -8.26 -10.80 -6.14
CA HIS A 125 -8.68 -9.99 -4.99
C HIS A 125 -7.52 -9.18 -4.45
N ARG A 126 -6.32 -9.77 -4.33
CA ARG A 126 -5.09 -9.04 -3.91
C ARG A 126 -4.85 -7.82 -4.79
N LEU A 127 -4.74 -8.02 -6.09
CA LEU A 127 -4.43 -6.94 -7.02
C LEU A 127 -5.51 -5.84 -6.99
N LYS A 128 -6.78 -6.22 -7.01
CA LYS A 128 -7.91 -5.30 -7.02
C LYS A 128 -8.09 -4.59 -5.65
N PHE A 129 -7.76 -5.25 -4.54
CA PHE A 129 -7.76 -4.68 -3.19
C PHE A 129 -6.73 -3.55 -3.05
N PHE A 130 -5.47 -3.80 -3.40
CA PHE A 130 -4.45 -2.75 -3.32
C PHE A 130 -4.66 -1.65 -4.37
N SER A 131 -5.28 -1.96 -5.51
CA SER A 131 -5.72 -0.94 -6.46
C SER A 131 -6.80 -0.02 -5.87
N LEU A 132 -7.76 -0.57 -5.13
CA LEU A 132 -8.79 0.20 -4.41
C LEU A 132 -8.17 1.06 -3.31
N LEU A 133 -7.31 0.49 -2.45
CA LEU A 133 -6.61 1.24 -1.41
C LEU A 133 -5.78 2.38 -2.00
N ARG A 134 -5.10 2.14 -3.13
CA ARG A 134 -4.35 3.20 -3.83
C ARG A 134 -5.25 4.31 -4.34
N ALA A 135 -6.42 3.98 -4.90
CA ALA A 135 -7.38 4.99 -5.35
C ALA A 135 -7.89 5.84 -4.16
N ILE A 136 -8.23 5.19 -3.04
CA ILE A 136 -8.65 5.87 -1.80
C ILE A 136 -7.53 6.79 -1.30
N ALA A 137 -6.31 6.28 -1.15
CA ALA A 137 -5.18 7.07 -0.68
C ALA A 137 -4.86 8.24 -1.62
N THR A 138 -4.99 8.06 -2.93
CA THR A 138 -4.66 9.11 -3.90
C THR A 138 -5.68 10.25 -3.91
N TYR A 139 -6.98 9.93 -3.88
CA TYR A 139 -8.03 10.92 -4.14
C TYR A 139 -8.90 11.27 -2.94
N CYS A 140 -8.92 10.40 -1.93
CA CYS A 140 -9.77 10.51 -0.75
C CYS A 140 -8.96 10.35 0.55
N PHE A 141 -7.70 10.77 0.56
CA PHE A 141 -6.83 10.70 1.76
C PHE A 141 -7.47 11.24 3.05
N PRO A 142 -8.27 12.34 3.04
CA PRO A 142 -8.94 12.80 4.26
C PRO A 142 -9.87 11.78 4.90
N ALA A 143 -10.41 10.80 4.17
CA ALA A 143 -11.19 9.71 4.73
C ALA A 143 -10.31 8.70 5.49
N LEU A 144 -9.06 8.50 5.06
CA LEU A 144 -8.10 7.64 5.76
C LEU A 144 -7.60 8.25 7.09
N LEU A 145 -7.61 9.59 7.19
CA LEU A 145 -7.29 10.29 8.44
C LEU A 145 -8.38 10.13 9.52
N GLN A 146 -9.56 9.63 9.15
CA GLN A 146 -10.65 9.36 10.09
C GLN A 146 -10.58 7.94 10.67
N LEU A 147 -9.65 7.10 10.20
CA LEU A 147 -9.45 5.76 10.73
C LEU A 147 -8.89 5.82 12.16
N THR A 148 -9.25 4.82 12.97
CA THR A 148 -8.59 4.63 14.26
C THR A 148 -7.13 4.21 14.07
N SER A 149 -6.29 4.37 15.10
CA SER A 149 -4.89 3.91 15.05
C SER A 149 -4.76 2.42 14.73
N GLU A 150 -5.68 1.58 15.23
CA GLU A 150 -5.73 0.15 14.93
C GLU A 150 -6.05 -0.13 13.46
N GLN A 151 -7.04 0.58 12.90
CA GLN A 151 -7.40 0.45 11.48
C GLN A 151 -6.27 0.94 10.57
N LEU A 152 -5.64 2.07 10.88
CA LEU A 152 -4.49 2.56 10.14
C LEU A 152 -3.31 1.59 10.21
N LYS A 153 -3.09 0.97 11.38
CA LYS A 153 -2.08 -0.09 11.51
C LYS A 153 -2.36 -1.26 10.58
N LEU A 154 -3.59 -1.77 10.52
CA LEU A 154 -3.96 -2.84 9.58
C LEU A 154 -3.74 -2.43 8.11
N VAL A 155 -4.03 -1.17 7.76
CA VAL A 155 -3.73 -0.63 6.42
C VAL A 155 -2.23 -0.69 6.17
N MET A 156 -1.41 -0.12 7.06
CA MET A 156 0.04 -0.08 6.89
C MET A 156 0.66 -1.48 6.85
N ASP A 157 0.26 -2.38 7.74
CA ASP A 157 0.73 -3.78 7.76
C ASP A 157 0.37 -4.48 6.43
N SER A 158 -0.82 -4.23 5.87
CA SER A 158 -1.21 -4.76 4.55
C SER A 158 -0.38 -4.18 3.41
N VAL A 159 0.00 -2.91 3.47
CA VAL A 159 0.86 -2.27 2.46
C VAL A 159 2.27 -2.83 2.52
N ILE A 160 2.85 -2.99 3.71
CA ILE A 160 4.16 -3.63 3.88
C ILE A 160 4.14 -5.07 3.37
N TRP A 161 3.08 -5.82 3.68
CA TRP A 161 2.88 -7.17 3.14
C TRP A 161 2.86 -7.18 1.60
N ALA A 162 2.18 -6.22 0.98
CA ALA A 162 2.13 -6.10 -0.48
C ALA A 162 3.50 -5.77 -1.08
N VAL A 163 4.28 -4.89 -0.45
CA VAL A 163 5.63 -4.52 -0.91
C VAL A 163 6.57 -5.72 -0.96
N ARG A 164 6.43 -6.65 -0.03
CA ARG A 164 7.24 -7.89 0.06
C ARG A 164 6.72 -9.05 -0.80
N HIS A 165 5.69 -8.80 -1.60
CA HIS A 165 5.00 -9.86 -2.32
C HIS A 165 5.83 -10.35 -3.51
N THR A 166 5.94 -11.66 -3.70
CA THR A 166 6.72 -12.25 -4.80
C THR A 166 6.11 -12.00 -6.18
N GLU A 167 4.79 -11.88 -6.27
CA GLU A 167 4.09 -11.48 -7.49
C GLU A 167 4.28 -9.99 -7.79
N ARG A 168 4.92 -9.73 -8.93
CA ARG A 168 5.38 -8.40 -9.37
C ARG A 168 4.27 -7.35 -9.38
N ASN A 169 3.06 -7.69 -9.83
CA ASN A 169 2.00 -6.69 -9.95
C ASN A 169 1.49 -6.24 -8.58
N ILE A 170 1.53 -7.13 -7.59
CA ILE A 170 1.15 -6.85 -6.20
C ILE A 170 2.22 -5.99 -5.55
N ALA A 171 3.51 -6.39 -5.62
CA ALA A 171 4.63 -5.59 -5.13
C ALA A 171 4.66 -4.19 -5.73
N GLY A 172 4.59 -4.11 -7.06
CA GLY A 172 4.57 -2.83 -7.78
C GLY A 172 3.36 -1.96 -7.41
N THR A 173 2.22 -2.53 -7.07
CA THR A 173 1.06 -1.78 -6.59
C THR A 173 1.24 -1.32 -5.14
N GLY A 174 1.79 -2.18 -4.28
CA GLY A 174 2.08 -1.90 -2.87
C GLY A 174 3.08 -0.76 -2.70
N ILE A 175 4.21 -0.80 -3.40
CA ILE A 175 5.25 0.25 -3.29
C ILE A 175 4.76 1.62 -3.78
N LYS A 176 3.96 1.64 -4.86
CA LYS A 176 3.32 2.87 -5.36
C LYS A 176 2.30 3.42 -4.36
N LEU A 177 1.54 2.55 -3.69
CA LEU A 177 0.62 2.94 -2.63
C LEU A 177 1.37 3.52 -1.42
N LEU A 178 2.46 2.88 -0.99
CA LEU A 178 3.31 3.38 0.08
C LEU A 178 3.87 4.77 -0.23
N LEU A 179 4.33 4.99 -1.46
CA LEU A 179 4.81 6.30 -1.89
C LEU A 179 3.71 7.37 -1.87
N VAL A 180 2.46 7.01 -2.22
CA VAL A 180 1.30 7.91 -2.07
C VAL A 180 1.07 8.26 -0.60
N PHE A 181 1.12 7.28 0.30
CA PHE A 181 1.01 7.53 1.74
C PHE A 181 2.07 8.51 2.25
N LEU A 182 3.35 8.27 1.94
CA LEU A 182 4.43 9.16 2.37
C LEU A 182 4.24 10.60 1.87
N ASN A 183 3.83 10.77 0.61
CA ASN A 183 3.58 12.10 0.04
C ASN A 183 2.38 12.81 0.68
N ASN A 184 1.35 12.06 1.08
CA ASN A 184 0.16 12.62 1.70
C ASN A 184 0.39 12.96 3.18
N PHE A 185 1.00 12.06 3.95
CA PHE A 185 1.33 12.29 5.36
C PHE A 185 2.35 13.41 5.53
N LYS A 186 3.31 13.56 4.61
CA LYS A 186 4.23 14.72 4.60
C LYS A 186 3.47 16.07 4.57
N LYS A 187 2.27 16.11 3.98
CA LYS A 187 1.47 17.34 3.82
C LYS A 187 0.35 17.46 4.86
N SER A 188 0.21 16.50 5.78
CA SER A 188 -0.86 16.48 6.76
C SER A 188 -0.38 16.89 8.14
N ASP A 189 -1.32 17.28 9.00
CA ASP A 189 -1.06 17.61 10.41
C ASP A 189 -0.55 16.39 11.22
N PHE A 190 -0.68 15.19 10.66
CA PHE A 190 -0.25 13.93 11.25
C PHE A 190 1.16 13.50 10.83
N CYS A 191 1.93 14.38 10.16
CA CYS A 191 3.27 14.06 9.65
C CYS A 191 4.19 13.48 10.73
N ASN A 192 4.36 14.17 11.87
CA ASN A 192 5.22 13.70 12.96
C ASN A 192 4.72 12.36 13.53
N GLN A 193 3.44 12.29 13.92
CA GLN A 193 2.85 11.08 14.52
C GLN A 193 2.99 9.84 13.61
N PHE A 194 2.73 10.01 12.31
CA PHE A 194 2.86 8.93 11.33
C PHE A 194 4.31 8.43 11.25
N HIS A 195 5.28 9.34 11.11
CA HIS A 195 6.68 8.93 10.94
C HIS A 195 7.30 8.41 12.24
N GLN A 196 6.93 8.93 13.42
CA GLN A 196 7.33 8.32 14.69
C GLN A 196 6.90 6.86 14.80
N THR A 197 5.76 6.50 14.21
CA THR A 197 5.24 5.14 14.26
C THR A 197 5.83 4.23 13.18
N TYR A 198 5.95 4.71 11.94
CA TYR A 198 6.20 3.86 10.77
C TYR A 198 7.53 4.11 10.06
N PHE A 199 8.28 5.18 10.35
CA PHE A 199 9.49 5.53 9.58
C PHE A 199 10.51 4.39 9.57
N MET A 200 10.92 3.92 10.76
CA MET A 200 11.96 2.88 10.87
C MET A 200 11.49 1.54 10.29
N GLN A 201 10.21 1.19 10.48
CA GLN A 201 9.64 -0.03 9.88
C GLN A 201 9.68 0.06 8.35
N ILE A 202 9.25 1.18 7.77
CA ILE A 202 9.26 1.36 6.32
C ILE A 202 10.69 1.28 5.79
N GLU A 203 11.63 2.01 6.38
CA GLU A 203 13.03 1.99 5.95
C GLU A 203 13.60 0.56 5.96
N GLN A 204 13.40 -0.16 7.06
CA GLN A 204 13.89 -1.53 7.21
C GLN A 204 13.33 -2.47 6.15
N GLU A 205 12.02 -2.41 5.91
CA GLU A 205 11.34 -3.29 4.95
C GLU A 205 11.74 -2.97 3.51
N ILE A 206 11.95 -1.68 3.18
CA ILE A 206 12.40 -1.26 1.85
C ILE A 206 13.85 -1.68 1.58
N ILE A 207 14.74 -1.55 2.57
CA ILE A 207 16.11 -2.06 2.45
C ILE A 207 16.08 -3.58 2.31
N ALA A 208 15.27 -4.30 3.10
CA ALA A 208 15.16 -5.75 2.99
C ALA A 208 14.79 -6.21 1.57
N VAL A 209 13.73 -5.64 0.96
CA VAL A 209 13.34 -6.01 -0.42
C VAL A 209 14.34 -5.55 -1.47
N LEU A 210 15.05 -4.43 -1.27
CA LEU A 210 16.13 -3.99 -2.17
C LEU A 210 17.31 -4.95 -2.21
N THR A 211 17.57 -5.63 -1.09
CA THR A 211 18.67 -6.58 -0.97
C THR A 211 18.34 -7.98 -1.48
N ASP A 212 17.09 -8.25 -1.85
CA ASP A 212 16.69 -9.54 -2.40
C ASP A 212 16.75 -9.62 -3.93
N THR A 213 16.60 -10.84 -4.45
CA THR A 213 16.69 -11.09 -5.89
C THR A 213 15.36 -10.95 -6.64
N PHE A 214 14.23 -10.88 -5.92
CA PHE A 214 12.87 -10.93 -6.47
C PHE A 214 12.34 -9.55 -6.87
N HIS A 215 12.64 -8.50 -6.09
CA HIS A 215 12.00 -7.19 -6.25
C HIS A 215 12.82 -6.19 -7.07
N LYS A 216 13.74 -6.69 -7.91
CA LYS A 216 14.51 -5.88 -8.86
C LYS A 216 13.66 -5.02 -9.80
N PRO A 217 12.50 -5.48 -10.33
CA PRO A 217 11.71 -4.67 -11.26
C PRO A 217 11.13 -3.39 -10.64
N GLU A 218 10.97 -3.34 -9.31
CA GLU A 218 10.44 -2.21 -8.55
C GLU A 218 11.53 -1.28 -8.00
N PHE A 219 12.81 -1.52 -8.32
CA PHE A 219 13.96 -0.78 -7.81
C PHE A 219 13.80 0.75 -7.84
N GLU A 220 13.30 1.29 -8.95
CA GLU A 220 13.01 2.73 -9.08
C GLU A 220 12.11 3.24 -7.94
N TRP A 221 11.03 2.51 -7.66
CA TRP A 221 10.05 2.90 -6.64
C TRP A 221 10.59 2.74 -5.22
N HIS A 222 11.39 1.72 -4.96
CA HIS A 222 12.08 1.55 -3.68
C HIS A 222 13.02 2.74 -3.39
N VAL A 223 13.83 3.13 -4.39
CA VAL A 223 14.72 4.28 -4.26
C VAL A 223 13.93 5.56 -4.04
N MET A 224 12.81 5.76 -4.74
CA MET A 224 11.93 6.91 -4.52
C MET A 224 11.36 6.96 -3.09
N VAL A 225 11.01 5.81 -2.51
CA VAL A 225 10.54 5.73 -1.11
C VAL A 225 11.65 6.10 -0.15
N LEU A 226 12.85 5.52 -0.27
CA LEU A 226 14.00 5.87 0.56
C LEU A 226 14.37 7.35 0.44
N GLN A 227 14.42 7.88 -0.79
CA GLN A 227 14.66 9.29 -1.03
C GLN A 227 13.62 10.16 -0.31
N ARG A 228 12.35 9.72 -0.24
CA ARG A 228 11.30 10.47 0.45
C ARG A 228 11.47 10.47 1.96
N LEU A 229 11.90 9.36 2.55
CA LEU A 229 12.20 9.25 3.97
C LEU A 229 13.41 10.13 4.34
N PHE A 230 14.52 10.00 3.60
CA PHE A 230 15.77 10.70 3.92
C PHE A 230 15.67 12.21 3.68
N SER A 231 15.06 12.63 2.56
CA SER A 231 14.80 14.07 2.34
C SER A 231 13.86 14.66 3.40
N LEU A 232 13.00 13.86 4.03
CA LEU A 232 12.11 14.34 5.08
C LEU A 232 12.89 14.69 6.36
N VAL A 233 13.83 13.84 6.79
CA VAL A 233 14.68 14.11 7.97
C VAL A 233 15.69 15.23 7.72
N GLU A 234 16.27 15.31 6.52
CA GLU A 234 17.21 16.38 6.16
C GLU A 234 16.56 17.75 6.08
N SER A 235 15.32 17.81 5.59
CA SER A 235 14.61 19.09 5.44
C SER A 235 14.21 19.74 6.77
N GLY A 236 14.35 19.02 7.90
CA GLY A 236 13.84 19.49 9.20
C GLY A 236 12.31 19.50 9.30
N SER A 237 11.60 18.83 8.38
CA SER A 237 10.13 18.77 8.40
C SER A 237 9.58 17.94 9.57
N LEU A 238 10.39 17.02 10.11
CA LEU A 238 10.07 16.25 11.30
C LEU A 238 10.65 16.95 12.53
N THR A 239 9.77 17.57 13.31
CA THR A 239 10.11 18.34 14.51
C THR A 239 10.17 17.48 15.76
N GLU A 240 9.46 16.36 15.76
CA GLU A 240 9.45 15.42 16.88
C GLU A 240 10.53 14.33 16.69
N PRO A 241 11.13 13.83 17.77
CA PRO A 241 12.15 12.78 17.69
C PRO A 241 11.54 11.47 17.18
N LEU A 242 12.25 10.81 16.26
CA LEU A 242 11.91 9.48 15.73
C LEU A 242 12.28 8.33 16.67
N TRP A 243 12.97 8.62 17.78
CA TRP A 243 13.38 7.65 18.78
C TRP A 243 12.69 7.92 20.12
N ASP A 244 12.55 6.87 20.91
CA ASP A 244 12.21 7.01 22.33
C ASP A 244 13.50 7.22 23.13
N ALA A 245 13.61 8.41 23.76
CA ALA A 245 14.75 8.82 24.58
C ALA A 245 15.07 7.85 25.74
N SER A 246 14.11 7.03 26.18
CA SER A 246 14.29 6.02 27.23
C SER A 246 14.89 4.70 26.73
N THR A 247 14.86 4.46 25.41
CA THR A 247 15.27 3.19 24.80
C THR A 247 16.66 3.24 24.17
N VAL A 248 17.20 4.46 23.95
CA VAL A 248 18.47 4.68 23.29
C VAL A 248 19.62 4.84 24.29
N PRO A 249 20.84 4.33 23.99
CA PRO A 249 21.98 4.41 24.89
C PRO A 249 22.55 5.84 25.03
N HIS A 250 22.34 6.69 24.02
CA HIS A 250 22.71 8.10 24.01
C HIS A 250 21.63 8.91 23.30
N GLN A 251 21.55 10.21 23.63
CA GLN A 251 20.66 11.13 22.93
C GLN A 251 21.23 11.53 21.58
N TYR A 252 20.34 11.73 20.60
CA TYR A 252 20.70 12.19 19.27
C TYR A 252 20.42 13.69 19.13
N PRO A 253 21.27 14.45 18.41
CA PRO A 253 21.09 15.87 18.23
C PRO A 253 19.92 16.21 17.27
N ASN A 254 19.61 15.32 16.32
CA ASN A 254 18.51 15.48 15.37
C ASN A 254 18.11 14.12 14.75
N ASN A 255 17.00 14.13 14.01
CA ASN A 255 16.46 12.94 13.33
C ASN A 255 17.38 12.36 12.25
N ALA A 256 18.16 13.19 11.55
CA ALA A 256 19.05 12.72 10.49
C ALA A 256 20.21 11.88 11.06
N ASP A 257 20.79 12.29 12.19
CA ASP A 257 21.85 11.54 12.87
C ASP A 257 21.34 10.20 13.43
N TYR A 258 20.13 10.19 14.01
CA TYR A 258 19.49 8.96 14.47
C TYR A 258 19.27 7.96 13.33
N VAL A 259 18.64 8.42 12.24
CA VAL A 259 18.36 7.59 11.07
C VAL A 259 19.67 7.08 10.47
N CYS A 260 20.68 7.93 10.28
CA CYS A 260 21.97 7.53 9.74
C CYS A 260 22.62 6.40 10.55
N GLU A 261 22.66 6.50 11.88
CA GLU A 261 23.19 5.43 12.74
C GLU A 261 22.40 4.13 12.59
N CYS A 262 21.07 4.20 12.57
CA CYS A 262 20.20 3.05 12.34
C CYS A 262 20.39 2.41 10.97
N THR A 263 20.45 3.19 9.89
CA THR A 263 20.70 2.71 8.52
C THR A 263 22.06 2.00 8.44
N ILE A 264 23.10 2.58 9.05
CA ILE A 264 24.44 1.96 9.11
C ILE A 264 24.34 0.61 9.81
N LYS A 265 23.75 0.54 11.00
CA LYS A 265 23.59 -0.72 11.74
C LYS A 265 22.84 -1.77 10.92
N LEU A 266 21.74 -1.38 10.28
CA LEU A 266 20.94 -2.27 9.45
C LEU A 266 21.74 -2.86 8.27
N LEU A 267 22.45 -2.00 7.51
CA LEU A 267 23.28 -2.44 6.39
C LEU A 267 24.45 -3.32 6.86
N SER A 268 25.02 -3.01 8.01
CA SER A 268 26.11 -3.79 8.62
C SER A 268 25.66 -5.21 8.95
N SER A 269 24.46 -5.34 9.53
CA SER A 269 23.87 -6.63 9.86
C SER A 269 23.43 -7.41 8.61
N ALA A 270 22.92 -6.73 7.59
CA ALA A 270 22.53 -7.37 6.32
C ALA A 270 23.74 -7.86 5.51
N PHE A 271 24.89 -7.19 5.63
CA PHE A 271 26.10 -7.47 4.88
C PHE A 271 27.35 -7.55 5.77
N PRO A 272 27.47 -8.57 6.64
CA PRO A 272 28.61 -8.69 7.57
C PRO A 272 29.96 -8.75 6.84
N ASN A 273 29.98 -9.35 5.65
CA ASN A 273 31.19 -9.47 4.82
C ASN A 273 31.69 -8.13 4.25
N ILE A 274 30.88 -7.07 4.27
CA ILE A 274 31.34 -5.71 3.91
C ILE A 274 32.20 -5.12 5.03
N MET A 275 31.95 -5.52 6.29
CA MET A 275 32.66 -5.05 7.48
C MET A 275 33.89 -5.89 7.80
N GLU A 276 33.81 -7.23 7.67
CA GLU A 276 34.92 -8.16 7.96
C GLU A 276 36.07 -8.07 6.96
N ASN A 277 35.86 -7.43 5.82
CA ASN A 277 36.85 -7.32 4.76
C ASN A 277 37.68 -6.04 4.79
N LYS A 278 37.70 -5.30 5.91
CA LYS A 278 38.68 -4.22 6.10
C LYS A 278 40.12 -4.72 6.12
N ASP A 279 40.36 -5.92 6.64
CA ASP A 279 41.71 -6.48 6.79
C ASP A 279 42.17 -7.29 5.56
N LEU A 280 41.24 -7.77 4.71
CA LEU A 280 41.56 -8.62 3.55
C LEU A 280 41.76 -7.85 2.23
N TYR A 281 41.27 -6.62 2.12
CA TYR A 281 41.16 -5.90 0.85
C TYR A 281 42.20 -4.78 0.65
N GLY A 282 43.05 -4.52 1.64
CA GLY A 282 43.98 -3.39 1.63
C GLY A 282 43.26 -2.03 1.69
N GLU A 283 43.98 -0.98 2.06
CA GLU A 283 43.46 0.39 2.22
C GLU A 283 42.65 0.88 1.00
N GLU A 284 42.96 0.37 -0.20
CA GLU A 284 42.34 0.79 -1.46
C GLU A 284 40.89 0.33 -1.63
N ALA A 285 40.55 -0.91 -1.28
CA ALA A 285 39.17 -1.39 -1.36
C ALA A 285 38.34 -1.01 -0.13
N ALA A 286 38.97 -0.83 1.05
CA ALA A 286 38.32 -0.14 2.16
C ALA A 286 37.96 1.32 1.81
N ALA A 287 38.87 2.06 1.14
CA ALA A 287 38.58 3.40 0.62
C ALA A 287 37.55 3.37 -0.51
N LYS A 288 37.51 2.31 -1.34
CA LYS A 288 36.47 2.12 -2.37
C LYS A 288 35.10 1.88 -1.75
N LEU A 289 35.00 1.01 -0.74
CA LEU A 289 33.77 0.78 0.03
C LEU A 289 33.34 2.02 0.82
N LEU A 290 34.28 2.79 1.38
CA LEU A 290 33.97 4.05 2.05
C LEU A 290 33.47 5.11 1.05
N ARG A 291 34.06 5.16 -0.15
CA ARG A 291 33.61 6.01 -1.26
C ARG A 291 32.26 5.55 -1.79
N GLU A 292 32.01 4.26 -1.95
CA GLU A 292 30.71 3.73 -2.37
C GLU A 292 29.65 3.95 -1.29
N ARG A 293 29.98 3.80 0.00
CA ARG A 293 29.12 4.20 1.11
C ARG A 293 28.82 5.68 1.08
N GLN A 294 29.83 6.55 0.93
CA GLN A 294 29.60 7.99 0.78
C GLN A 294 28.76 8.30 -0.45
N ARG A 295 29.00 7.64 -1.57
CA ARG A 295 28.25 7.84 -2.81
C ARG A 295 26.81 7.35 -2.68
N MET A 296 26.59 6.24 -1.98
CA MET A 296 25.27 5.70 -1.67
C MET A 296 24.53 6.65 -0.73
N LEU A 297 25.18 7.14 0.34
CA LEU A 297 24.65 8.18 1.21
C LEU A 297 24.35 9.47 0.43
N LEU A 298 25.20 9.87 -0.52
CA LEU A 298 24.98 11.03 -1.39
C LEU A 298 23.78 10.85 -2.31
N VAL A 299 23.66 9.67 -2.93
CA VAL A 299 22.53 9.29 -3.82
C VAL A 299 21.23 9.21 -3.03
N LEU A 300 21.31 8.76 -1.77
CA LEU A 300 20.20 8.68 -0.84
C LEU A 300 19.87 10.03 -0.17
N GLY A 301 20.65 11.08 -0.42
CA GLY A 301 20.51 12.42 0.18
C GLY A 301 21.22 12.59 1.53
N LEU A 302 21.47 11.49 2.24
CA LEU A 302 21.90 11.43 3.65
C LEU A 302 23.18 12.20 4.00
N ILE A 303 23.98 12.60 3.01
CA ILE A 303 25.10 13.53 3.18
C ILE A 303 25.13 14.56 2.06
N ALA A 304 25.41 15.82 2.40
CA ALA A 304 25.58 16.87 1.41
C ALA A 304 26.80 16.60 0.50
N PRO A 305 26.73 16.91 -0.80
CA PRO A 305 27.91 16.88 -1.66
C PRO A 305 28.95 17.83 -1.10
N LYS A 306 30.19 17.35 -0.92
CA LYS A 306 31.31 18.22 -0.56
C LYS A 306 31.38 19.35 -1.59
N MET A 307 31.09 20.58 -1.16
CA MET A 307 31.42 21.75 -1.97
C MET A 307 32.93 21.68 -2.20
N THR A 308 33.31 21.61 -3.47
CA THR A 308 34.71 21.73 -3.84
C THR A 308 35.03 23.20 -3.66
N ASP A 309 35.72 23.52 -2.57
CA ASP A 309 36.31 24.85 -2.40
C ASP A 309 37.26 25.06 -3.58
N SER A 310 36.87 25.98 -4.46
CA SER A 310 37.69 26.52 -5.55
C SER A 310 38.54 27.67 -5.05
#